data_AF-A0A0X3PIL0-F1
#
_entry.id   AF-A0A0X3PIL0-F1
#
_cell.length_a   1.000
_cell.length_b   1.000
_cell.length_c   1.000
_cell.angle_alpha   90.00
_cell.angle_beta   90.00
_cell.angle_gamma   90.00
#
_symmetry.space_group_name_H-M   'P 1'
#
loop_
_entity.id
_entity.type
_entity.pdbx_description
1 polymer ?
#
loop_
_entity_poly.entity_id
_entity_poly.type
_entity_poly.pdbx_seq_one_letter_code
_entity_poly.pdbx_strand_id
1 'polypeptide(L)'
;MMAQFEAHAHQVIRFARAIPGFRDLPRSDTKVLVQESMYPIVLIQLSRDFNATSMEYNFFNFTPRERRYILTEFPIMRKVAAQLRDAGTFLRPKNMDETEIALLCCIVFLQHFDRNLIENDRIYEMRGHAISALRTYITVQYSTEERFYSLMEVLPILTNMNNSHRCIAKELMQTRQDLHLPDLYIQMFRLDDTTEVGADNRSAASTALAPSSALTASEAELIGSGN
;
A
#
# COMPACT_ATOMS: atom_id res chain seq x y z
N MET A 1 21.50 6.82 1.02
CA MET A 1 20.15 6.41 0.56
C MET A 1 19.93 4.92 0.70
N MET A 2 20.79 4.11 0.07
CA MET A 2 20.48 2.71 -0.18
C MET A 2 20.65 1.78 1.03
N ALA A 3 21.62 2.04 1.92
CA ALA A 3 21.76 1.29 3.17
C ALA A 3 20.52 1.41 4.08
N GLN A 4 19.88 2.59 4.10
CA GLN A 4 18.63 2.79 4.87
C GLN A 4 17.49 2.01 4.22
N PHE A 5 17.33 2.07 2.90
CA PHE A 5 16.31 1.28 2.21
C PHE A 5 16.48 -0.23 2.44
N GLU A 6 17.69 -0.76 2.28
CA GLU A 6 17.99 -2.18 2.51
C GLU A 6 17.67 -2.60 3.96
N ALA A 7 17.99 -1.75 4.94
CA ALA A 7 17.64 -2.00 6.33
C ALA A 7 16.12 -2.11 6.53
N HIS A 8 15.32 -1.19 5.97
CA HIS A 8 13.87 -1.26 6.03
C HIS A 8 13.33 -2.49 5.30
N ALA A 9 13.88 -2.83 4.12
CA ALA A 9 13.47 -4.01 3.37
C ALA A 9 13.70 -5.31 4.16
N HIS A 10 14.86 -5.45 4.80
CA HIS A 10 15.16 -6.58 5.67
C HIS A 10 14.25 -6.64 6.91
N GLN A 11 13.90 -5.50 7.49
CA GLN A 11 12.94 -5.43 8.60
C GLN A 11 11.55 -5.92 8.17
N VAL A 12 11.05 -5.46 7.01
CA VAL A 12 9.76 -5.91 6.46
C VAL A 12 9.77 -7.42 6.19
N ILE A 13 10.84 -7.95 5.60
CA ILE A 13 10.98 -9.39 5.35
C ILE A 13 11.04 -10.18 6.66
N ARG A 14 11.73 -9.68 7.68
CA ARG A 14 11.78 -10.31 9.00
C ARG A 14 10.41 -10.32 9.67
N PHE A 15 9.68 -9.22 9.57
CA PHE A 15 8.30 -9.10 10.04
C PHE A 15 7.40 -10.12 9.32
N ALA A 16 7.46 -10.18 7.98
CA ALA A 16 6.68 -11.11 7.18
C ALA A 16 6.89 -12.58 7.60
N ARG A 17 8.13 -12.97 7.89
CA ARG A 17 8.47 -14.32 8.37
C ARG A 17 7.85 -14.67 9.73
N ALA A 18 7.43 -13.69 10.51
CA ALA A 18 6.74 -13.88 11.79
C ALA A 18 5.21 -14.00 11.62
N ILE A 19 4.66 -13.68 10.45
CA ILE A 19 3.23 -13.83 10.17
C ILE A 19 2.89 -15.34 10.08
N PRO A 20 1.93 -15.84 10.89
CA PRO A 20 1.54 -17.25 10.85
C PRO A 20 1.10 -17.69 9.45
N GLY A 21 1.65 -18.81 8.95
CA GLY A 21 1.35 -19.36 7.62
C GLY A 21 2.16 -18.75 6.47
N PHE A 22 2.81 -17.59 6.64
CA PHE A 22 3.54 -16.93 5.55
C PHE A 22 4.69 -17.78 4.97
N ARG A 23 5.42 -18.49 5.83
CA ARG A 23 6.59 -19.29 5.42
C ARG A 23 6.23 -20.50 4.56
N ASP A 24 4.97 -20.90 4.58
CA ASP A 24 4.46 -22.05 3.84
C ASP A 24 3.87 -21.63 2.48
N LEU A 25 3.76 -20.32 2.21
CA LEU A 25 3.27 -19.82 0.94
C LEU A 25 4.32 -20.02 -0.18
N PRO A 26 3.89 -20.20 -1.43
CA PRO A 26 4.75 -20.22 -2.60
C PRO A 26 5.66 -18.99 -2.67
N ARG A 27 6.89 -19.18 -3.18
CA ARG A 27 7.86 -18.08 -3.34
C ARG A 27 7.33 -16.96 -4.25
N SER A 28 6.52 -17.31 -5.26
CA SER A 28 5.85 -16.33 -6.12
C SER A 28 4.92 -15.41 -5.33
N ASP A 29 4.10 -15.99 -4.45
CA ASP A 29 3.11 -15.26 -3.67
C ASP A 29 3.79 -14.39 -2.61
N THR A 30 4.74 -14.98 -1.86
CA THR A 30 5.52 -14.22 -0.87
C THR A 30 6.26 -13.04 -1.50
N LYS A 31 6.79 -13.20 -2.73
CA LYS A 31 7.42 -12.10 -3.48
C LYS A 31 6.41 -10.98 -3.76
N VAL A 32 5.22 -11.31 -4.28
CA VAL A 32 4.18 -10.32 -4.57
C VAL A 32 3.74 -9.60 -3.30
N LEU A 33 3.49 -10.32 -2.21
CA LEU A 33 3.07 -9.73 -0.93
C LEU A 33 4.11 -8.75 -0.38
N VAL A 34 5.41 -9.10 -0.42
CA VAL A 34 6.48 -8.18 0.00
C VAL A 34 6.54 -6.95 -0.89
N GLN A 35 6.45 -7.12 -2.22
CA GLN A 35 6.50 -6.02 -3.17
C GLN A 35 5.32 -5.06 -3.00
N GLU A 36 4.11 -5.55 -2.71
CA GLU A 36 2.90 -4.71 -2.56
C GLU A 36 2.81 -4.00 -1.20
N SER A 37 3.50 -4.50 -0.18
CA SER A 37 3.39 -3.98 1.18
C SER A 37 4.56 -3.12 1.63
N MET A 38 5.69 -3.13 0.91
CA MET A 38 6.91 -2.44 1.30
C MET A 38 6.69 -0.95 1.61
N TYR A 39 6.15 -0.17 0.66
CA TYR A 39 5.97 1.26 0.88
C TYR A 39 4.90 1.59 1.93
N PRO A 40 3.70 0.97 1.93
CA PRO A 40 2.72 1.13 2.99
C PRO A 40 3.27 0.89 4.40
N ILE A 41 4.05 -0.19 4.60
CA ILE A 41 4.63 -0.50 5.90
C ILE A 41 5.66 0.55 6.29
N VAL A 42 6.49 1.01 5.35
CA VAL A 42 7.44 2.11 5.62
C VAL A 42 6.71 3.40 6.00
N LEU A 43 5.61 3.76 5.33
CA LEU A 43 4.80 4.92 5.71
C LEU A 43 4.26 4.81 7.14
N ILE A 44 3.75 3.64 7.53
CA ILE A 44 3.29 3.38 8.90
C ILE A 44 4.43 3.58 9.89
N GLN A 45 5.59 2.98 9.63
CA GLN A 45 6.74 3.07 10.54
C GLN A 45 7.26 4.50 10.68
N LEU A 46 7.47 5.21 9.56
CA LEU A 46 8.03 6.57 9.57
C LEU A 46 7.04 7.62 10.11
N SER A 47 5.73 7.34 10.06
CA SER A 47 4.72 8.26 10.62
C SER A 47 4.82 8.42 12.14
N ARG A 48 5.46 7.48 12.84
CA ARG A 48 5.63 7.52 14.31
C ARG A 48 6.51 8.70 14.75
N ASP A 49 7.47 9.09 13.91
CA ASP A 49 8.39 10.20 14.15
C ASP A 49 7.81 11.55 13.68
N PHE A 50 6.59 11.57 13.17
CA PHE A 50 5.97 12.79 12.67
C PHE A 50 5.66 13.78 13.80
N ASN A 51 6.08 15.04 13.60
CA ASN A 51 5.79 16.16 14.48
C ASN A 51 4.69 17.03 13.86
N ALA A 52 3.49 16.99 14.43
CA ALA A 52 2.35 17.75 13.95
C ALA A 52 2.49 19.27 14.11
N THR A 53 3.33 19.75 15.03
CA THR A 53 3.54 21.19 15.28
C THR A 53 4.51 21.79 14.26
N SER A 54 5.66 21.15 14.04
CA SER A 54 6.67 21.63 13.07
C SER A 54 6.41 21.13 11.64
N MET A 55 5.45 20.21 11.46
CA MET A 55 5.21 19.47 10.21
C MET A 55 6.45 18.71 9.73
N GLU A 56 7.36 18.38 10.64
CA GLU A 56 8.54 17.60 10.36
C GLU A 56 8.18 16.12 10.27
N TYR A 57 8.74 15.46 9.25
CA TYR A 57 8.56 14.04 8.96
C TYR A 57 9.93 13.38 8.80
N ASN A 58 9.99 12.09 9.13
CA ASN A 58 11.17 11.28 8.88
C ASN A 58 11.27 10.97 7.37
N PHE A 59 12.36 11.45 6.75
CA PHE A 59 12.68 11.15 5.36
C PHE A 59 13.71 10.01 5.33
N PHE A 60 13.27 8.76 5.54
CA PHE A 60 14.10 7.55 5.49
C PHE A 60 15.42 7.63 6.31
N ASN A 61 15.38 8.26 7.48
CA ASN A 61 16.52 8.54 8.38
C ASN A 61 17.63 9.40 7.77
N PHE A 62 17.35 10.14 6.70
CA PHE A 62 18.29 11.10 6.15
C PHE A 62 18.45 12.32 7.05
N THR A 63 19.69 12.81 7.15
CA THR A 63 19.97 14.08 7.80
C THR A 63 19.27 15.23 7.06
N PRO A 64 18.99 16.37 7.72
CA PRO A 64 18.40 17.53 7.06
C PRO A 64 19.21 18.03 5.85
N ARG A 65 20.54 17.86 5.87
CA ARG A 65 21.44 18.19 4.77
C ARG A 65 21.25 17.25 3.57
N GLU A 66 21.24 15.94 3.80
CA GLU A 66 21.01 14.95 2.75
C GLU A 66 19.62 15.11 2.14
N ARG A 67 18.58 15.28 2.97
CA ARG A 67 17.22 15.56 2.51
C ARG A 67 17.19 16.79 1.60
N ARG A 68 17.82 17.89 2.02
CA ARG A 68 17.88 19.12 1.21
C ARG A 68 18.56 18.89 -0.12
N TYR A 69 19.69 18.19 -0.14
CA TYR A 69 20.41 17.85 -1.36
C TYR A 69 19.54 17.02 -2.30
N ILE A 70 18.93 15.93 -1.80
CA ILE A 70 18.06 15.05 -2.61
C ILE A 70 16.88 15.81 -3.22
N LEU A 71 16.21 16.67 -2.46
CA LEU A 71 15.06 17.43 -2.95
C LEU A 71 15.44 18.55 -3.93
N THR A 72 16.70 19.01 -3.91
CA THR A 72 17.24 19.96 -4.89
C THR A 72 17.64 19.24 -6.18
N GLU A 73 18.41 18.16 -6.09
CA GLU A 73 18.93 17.42 -7.25
C GLU A 73 17.87 16.57 -7.95
N PHE A 74 16.86 16.10 -7.21
CA PHE A 74 15.77 15.27 -7.70
C PHE A 74 14.42 15.90 -7.33
N PRO A 75 13.96 16.93 -8.06
CA PRO A 75 12.71 17.63 -7.74
C PRO A 75 11.49 16.70 -7.63
N ILE A 76 11.48 15.60 -8.39
CA ILE A 76 10.43 14.58 -8.33
C ILE A 76 10.29 13.94 -6.93
N MET A 77 11.39 13.85 -6.16
CA MET A 77 11.37 13.33 -4.78
C MET A 77 10.57 14.21 -3.82
N ARG A 78 10.22 15.44 -4.21
CA ARG A 78 9.26 16.28 -3.46
C ARG A 78 7.89 15.63 -3.37
N LYS A 79 7.49 14.82 -4.37
CA LYS A 79 6.24 14.04 -4.33
C LYS A 79 6.30 12.98 -3.22
N VAL A 80 7.42 12.25 -3.08
CA VAL A 80 7.64 11.27 -1.99
C VAL A 80 7.69 11.97 -0.62
N ALA A 81 8.38 13.10 -0.53
CA ALA A 81 8.41 13.91 0.68
C ALA A 81 7.00 14.39 1.10
N ALA A 82 6.17 14.81 0.15
CA ALA A 82 4.78 15.16 0.42
C ALA A 82 4.00 13.94 0.93
N GLN A 83 4.13 12.78 0.28
CA GLN A 83 3.50 11.54 0.74
C GLN A 83 3.91 11.16 2.17
N LEU A 84 5.19 11.26 2.54
CA LEU A 84 5.64 10.98 3.91
C LEU A 84 5.02 11.93 4.94
N ARG A 85 4.95 13.22 4.60
CA ARG A 85 4.30 14.22 5.44
C ARG A 85 2.80 13.94 5.57
N ASP A 86 2.12 13.66 4.46
CA ASP A 86 0.69 13.40 4.42
C ASP A 86 0.36 12.10 5.17
N ALA A 87 1.18 11.06 5.05
CA ALA A 87 1.07 9.86 5.89
C ALA A 87 1.16 10.20 7.39
N GLY A 88 2.11 11.06 7.76
CA GLY A 88 2.23 11.59 9.12
C GLY A 88 0.94 12.26 9.62
N THR A 89 0.27 13.07 8.79
CA THR A 89 -0.91 13.83 9.23
C THR A 89 -2.14 12.97 9.50
N PHE A 90 -2.32 11.84 8.81
CA PHE A 90 -3.48 10.95 9.06
C PHE A 90 -3.17 9.73 9.93
N LEU A 91 -1.90 9.27 10.01
CA LEU A 91 -1.52 8.12 10.85
C LEU A 91 -1.14 8.54 12.26
N ARG A 92 -0.39 9.64 12.44
CA ARG A 92 0.08 10.06 13.76
C ARG A 92 -1.06 10.33 14.74
N PRO A 93 -2.16 11.02 14.36
CA PRO A 93 -3.27 11.26 15.27
C PRO A 93 -4.02 9.99 15.70
N LYS A 94 -3.88 8.87 14.98
CA LYS A 94 -4.44 7.57 15.41
C LYS A 94 -3.81 7.10 16.72
N ASN A 95 -2.60 7.56 17.04
CA ASN A 95 -1.86 7.21 18.25
C ASN A 95 -1.88 5.70 18.50
N MET A 96 -1.47 4.93 17.49
CA MET A 96 -1.50 3.47 17.55
C MET A 96 -0.43 2.96 18.51
N ASP A 97 -0.78 1.94 19.30
CA ASP A 97 0.22 1.19 20.05
C ASP A 97 0.96 0.18 19.16
N GLU A 98 1.98 -0.48 19.72
CA GLU A 98 2.79 -1.46 18.98
C GLU A 98 1.97 -2.65 18.46
N THR A 99 0.94 -3.08 19.19
CA THR A 99 0.09 -4.20 18.80
C THR A 99 -0.80 -3.82 17.63
N GLU A 100 -1.42 -2.63 17.69
CA GLU A 100 -2.22 -2.07 16.60
C GLU A 100 -1.39 -1.85 15.35
N ILE A 101 -0.17 -1.32 15.48
CA ILE A 101 0.77 -1.16 14.37
C ILE A 101 1.12 -2.52 13.76
N ALA A 102 1.47 -3.51 14.58
CA ALA A 102 1.86 -4.83 14.10
C ALA A 102 0.69 -5.52 13.36
N LEU A 103 -0.52 -5.47 13.91
CA LEU A 103 -1.70 -6.06 13.28
C LEU A 103 -2.12 -5.30 12.02
N LEU A 104 -2.08 -3.97 12.02
CA LEU A 104 -2.34 -3.17 10.82
C LEU A 104 -1.32 -3.47 9.72
N CYS A 105 -0.02 -3.54 10.06
CA CYS A 105 1.03 -3.96 9.12
C CYS A 105 0.79 -5.37 8.60
N CYS A 106 0.31 -6.31 9.43
CA CYS A 106 -0.05 -7.66 8.99
C CYS A 106 -1.21 -7.65 7.99
N ILE A 107 -2.26 -6.87 8.26
CA ILE A 107 -3.40 -6.70 7.34
C ILE A 107 -2.93 -6.12 6.01
N VAL A 108 -2.15 -5.02 6.05
CA VAL A 108 -1.56 -4.38 4.87
C VAL A 108 -0.66 -5.36 4.10
N PHE A 109 0.14 -6.15 4.81
CA PHE A 109 1.05 -7.13 4.21
C PHE A 109 0.29 -8.22 3.44
N LEU A 110 -0.79 -8.72 4.02
CA LEU A 110 -1.63 -9.77 3.45
C LEU A 110 -2.70 -9.23 2.51
N GLN A 111 -2.59 -7.96 2.10
CA GLN A 111 -3.52 -7.39 1.14
C GLN A 111 -3.31 -8.02 -0.24
N HIS A 112 -4.36 -8.67 -0.72
CA HIS A 112 -4.45 -9.21 -2.06
C HIS A 112 -5.24 -8.20 -2.90
N PHE A 113 -4.57 -7.55 -3.85
CA PHE A 113 -5.23 -6.87 -4.96
C PHE A 113 -5.26 -7.87 -6.10
N ASP A 114 -6.36 -7.99 -6.85
CA ASP A 114 -6.60 -8.80 -8.08
C ASP A 114 -5.36 -9.25 -8.87
N ARG A 115 -4.55 -10.10 -8.23
CA ARG A 115 -3.26 -10.59 -8.70
C ARG A 115 -3.38 -12.09 -8.57
N ASN A 116 -2.94 -12.80 -9.60
CA ASN A 116 -3.00 -14.25 -9.71
C ASN A 116 -2.06 -14.92 -8.68
N LEU A 117 -2.36 -14.77 -7.39
CA LEU A 117 -1.75 -15.47 -6.27
C LEU A 117 -2.16 -16.93 -6.36
N ILE A 118 -1.20 -17.83 -6.14
CA ILE A 118 -1.43 -19.28 -6.23
C ILE A 118 -2.33 -19.73 -5.06
N GLU A 119 -2.01 -19.28 -3.85
CA GLU A 119 -2.71 -19.63 -2.61
C GLU A 119 -3.64 -18.49 -2.16
N ASN A 120 -4.47 -17.98 -3.07
CA ASN A 120 -5.33 -16.81 -2.81
C ASN A 120 -6.24 -17.01 -1.61
N ASP A 121 -6.97 -18.13 -1.54
CA ASP A 121 -7.90 -18.45 -0.45
C ASP A 121 -7.20 -18.50 0.91
N ARG A 122 -6.02 -19.13 0.96
CA ARG A 122 -5.21 -19.20 2.18
C ARG A 122 -4.75 -17.82 2.65
N ILE A 123 -4.33 -16.96 1.72
CA ILE A 123 -3.93 -15.57 2.03
C ILE A 123 -5.14 -14.76 2.51
N TYR A 124 -6.31 -14.96 1.90
CA TYR A 124 -7.57 -14.35 2.34
C TYR A 124 -7.91 -14.75 3.78
N GLU A 125 -7.84 -16.04 4.11
CA GLU A 125 -8.06 -16.54 5.48
C GLU A 125 -7.06 -15.96 6.48
N MET A 126 -5.77 -15.95 6.14
CA MET A 126 -4.71 -15.36 6.98
C MET A 126 -5.00 -13.88 7.27
N ARG A 127 -5.44 -13.11 6.26
CA ARG A 127 -5.84 -11.72 6.44
C ARG A 127 -7.09 -11.60 7.32
N GLY A 128 -8.09 -12.47 7.12
CA GLY A 128 -9.29 -12.53 7.95
C GLY A 128 -8.97 -12.71 9.44
N HIS A 129 -8.02 -13.60 9.75
CA HIS A 129 -7.53 -13.78 11.12
C HIS A 129 -6.83 -12.53 11.67
N ALA A 130 -6.01 -11.83 10.87
CA ALA A 130 -5.36 -10.59 11.29
C ALA A 130 -6.38 -9.46 11.56
N ILE A 131 -7.41 -9.33 10.71
CA ILE A 131 -8.52 -8.38 10.90
C ILE A 131 -9.30 -8.71 12.18
N SER A 132 -9.64 -9.98 12.38
CA SER A 132 -10.35 -10.44 13.57
C SER A 132 -9.54 -10.15 14.84
N ALA A 133 -8.23 -10.46 14.83
CA ALA A 133 -7.32 -10.18 15.94
C ALA A 133 -7.27 -8.68 16.28
N LEU A 134 -7.17 -7.80 15.27
CA LEU A 134 -7.18 -6.34 15.49
C LEU A 134 -8.51 -5.88 16.09
N ARG A 135 -9.64 -6.34 15.54
CA ARG A 135 -10.95 -6.00 16.07
C ARG A 135 -11.09 -6.44 17.53
N THR A 136 -10.75 -7.70 17.84
CA THR A 136 -10.81 -8.24 19.20
C THR A 136 -9.89 -7.47 20.15
N TYR A 137 -8.66 -7.16 19.74
CA TYR A 137 -7.74 -6.37 20.55
C TYR A 137 -8.34 -5.01 20.92
N ILE A 138 -8.88 -4.30 19.92
CA ILE A 138 -9.48 -2.97 20.11
C ILE A 138 -10.74 -3.04 20.99
N THR A 139 -11.63 -4.00 20.75
CA THR A 139 -12.88 -4.10 21.53
C THR A 139 -12.60 -4.46 22.98
N VAL A 140 -11.63 -5.33 23.24
CA VAL A 140 -11.20 -5.67 24.61
C VAL A 140 -10.54 -4.48 25.30
N GLN A 141 -9.66 -3.76 24.60
CA GLN A 141 -8.86 -2.68 25.19
C GLN A 141 -9.64 -1.38 25.38
N TYR A 142 -10.50 -1.01 24.43
CA TYR A 142 -11.17 0.29 24.38
C TYR A 142 -12.69 0.23 24.49
N SER A 143 -13.30 -0.97 24.54
CA SER A 143 -14.75 -1.16 24.60
C SER A 143 -15.52 -0.44 23.47
N THR A 144 -14.91 -0.31 22.28
CA THR A 144 -15.49 0.36 21.11
C THR A 144 -15.06 -0.33 19.82
N GLU A 145 -15.88 -0.25 18.77
CA GLU A 145 -15.48 -0.61 17.40
C GLU A 145 -15.07 0.60 16.55
N GLU A 146 -15.35 1.83 16.99
CA GLU A 146 -15.09 3.05 16.20
C GLU A 146 -13.61 3.17 15.84
N ARG A 147 -12.72 2.85 16.79
CA ARG A 147 -11.27 2.85 16.56
C ARG A 147 -10.85 1.80 15.52
N PHE A 148 -11.50 0.63 15.49
CA PHE A 148 -11.23 -0.38 14.48
C PHE A 148 -11.59 0.13 13.09
N TYR A 149 -12.80 0.69 12.90
CA TYR A 149 -13.20 1.27 11.62
C TYR A 149 -12.29 2.43 11.21
N SER A 150 -11.96 3.31 12.14
CA SER A 150 -11.01 4.41 11.93
C SER A 150 -9.64 3.91 11.46
N LEU A 151 -9.14 2.78 11.95
CA LEU A 151 -7.89 2.20 11.46
C LEU A 151 -8.06 1.53 10.08
N MET A 152 -9.19 0.91 9.78
CA MET A 152 -9.43 0.30 8.47
C MET A 152 -9.56 1.34 7.33
N GLU A 153 -10.04 2.55 7.63
CA GLU A 153 -10.12 3.65 6.67
C GLU A 153 -8.76 4.05 6.06
N VAL A 154 -7.64 3.75 6.72
CA VAL A 154 -6.31 4.10 6.21
C VAL A 154 -5.84 3.18 5.09
N LEU A 155 -6.39 1.96 4.99
CA LEU A 155 -5.97 0.95 4.02
C LEU A 155 -6.08 1.39 2.56
N PRO A 156 -7.22 1.94 2.07
CA PRO A 156 -7.30 2.42 0.70
C PRO A 156 -6.36 3.61 0.43
N ILE A 157 -6.12 4.46 1.43
CA ILE A 157 -5.19 5.60 1.31
C ILE A 157 -3.76 5.09 1.10
N LEU A 158 -3.30 4.16 1.94
CA LEU A 158 -1.98 3.55 1.83
C LEU A 158 -1.78 2.82 0.50
N THR A 159 -2.83 2.14 0.01
CA THR A 159 -2.84 1.50 -1.30
C THR A 159 -2.57 2.51 -2.42
N ASN A 160 -3.32 3.61 -2.43
CA ASN A 160 -3.15 4.65 -3.43
C ASN A 160 -1.75 5.28 -3.35
N MET A 161 -1.23 5.50 -2.14
CA MET A 161 0.13 6.02 -1.94
C MET A 161 1.20 5.07 -2.49
N ASN A 162 1.03 3.75 -2.34
CA ASN A 162 1.92 2.75 -2.92
C ASN A 162 1.96 2.82 -4.45
N ASN A 163 0.78 2.85 -5.09
CA ASN A 163 0.68 2.95 -6.53
C ASN A 163 1.32 4.24 -7.05
N SER A 164 1.02 5.37 -6.40
CA SER A 164 1.62 6.66 -6.71
C SER A 164 3.14 6.66 -6.54
N HIS A 165 3.67 6.00 -5.50
CA HIS A 165 5.10 5.85 -5.28
C HIS A 165 5.78 5.05 -6.41
N ARG A 166 5.17 3.95 -6.88
CA ARG A 166 5.68 3.21 -8.05
C ARG A 166 5.76 4.10 -9.29
N CYS A 167 4.75 4.93 -9.54
CA CYS A 167 4.76 5.89 -10.65
C CYS A 167 5.89 6.91 -10.51
N ILE A 168 6.09 7.46 -9.30
CA ILE A 168 7.19 8.40 -9.02
C ILE A 168 8.56 7.74 -9.26
N ALA A 169 8.74 6.50 -8.80
CA ALA A 169 9.99 5.76 -8.99
C ALA A 169 10.26 5.47 -10.48
N LYS A 170 9.24 5.10 -11.26
CA LYS A 170 9.34 4.89 -12.71
C LYS A 170 9.69 6.20 -13.44
N GLU A 171 9.02 7.30 -13.10
CA GLU A 171 9.31 8.64 -13.67
C GLU A 171 10.73 9.11 -13.33
N LEU A 172 11.24 8.83 -12.11
CA LEU A 172 12.63 9.12 -11.74
C LEU A 172 13.62 8.36 -12.65
N MET A 173 13.40 7.06 -12.88
CA MET A 173 14.27 6.27 -13.77
C MET A 173 14.24 6.75 -15.23
N GLN A 174 13.09 7.22 -15.70
CA GLN A 174 12.94 7.74 -17.06
C GLN A 174 13.65 9.09 -17.24
N THR A 175 13.54 9.98 -16.24
CA THR A 175 14.11 11.33 -16.28
C THR A 175 15.60 11.36 -15.98
N ARG A 176 16.12 10.36 -15.27
CA ARG A 176 17.53 10.26 -14.85
C ARG A 176 18.09 8.88 -15.20
N GLN A 177 18.37 8.67 -16.48
CA GLN A 177 18.96 7.42 -16.99
C GLN A 177 20.41 7.22 -16.53
N ASP A 178 21.05 8.28 -16.04
CA ASP A 178 22.37 8.26 -15.39
C ASP A 178 22.33 7.66 -13.97
N LEU A 179 21.14 7.56 -13.37
CA LEU A 179 21.00 6.98 -12.03
C LEU A 179 20.94 5.45 -12.10
N HIS A 180 21.89 4.83 -11.42
CA HIS A 180 21.86 3.40 -11.13
C HIS A 180 21.20 3.17 -9.77
N LEU A 181 19.97 2.64 -9.78
CA LEU A 181 19.30 2.18 -8.57
C LEU A 181 19.74 0.74 -8.24
N PRO A 182 19.85 0.36 -6.96
CA PRO A 182 20.16 -1.00 -6.57
C PRO A 182 19.12 -2.01 -7.06
N ASP A 183 19.57 -3.21 -7.40
CA ASP A 183 18.71 -4.30 -7.88
C ASP A 183 17.58 -4.62 -6.91
N LEU A 184 17.85 -4.57 -5.59
CA LEU A 184 16.81 -4.79 -4.58
C LEU A 184 15.71 -3.72 -4.66
N TYR A 185 16.05 -2.46 -4.92
CA TYR A 185 15.08 -1.37 -5.04
C TYR A 185 14.20 -1.57 -6.29
N ILE A 186 14.83 -1.88 -7.43
CA ILE A 186 14.15 -2.19 -8.69
C ILE A 186 13.19 -3.37 -8.49
N GLN A 187 13.67 -4.45 -7.86
CA GLN A 187 12.89 -5.64 -7.59
C GLN A 187 11.72 -5.36 -6.65
N MET A 188 11.92 -4.65 -5.54
CA MET A 188 10.85 -4.40 -4.55
C MET A 188 9.72 -3.54 -5.15
N PHE A 189 10.07 -2.56 -5.98
CA PHE A 189 9.08 -1.65 -6.56
C PHE A 189 8.62 -2.01 -7.98
N ARG A 190 9.12 -3.13 -8.54
CA ARG A 190 8.74 -3.64 -9.87
C ARG A 190 8.98 -2.60 -10.96
N LEU A 191 10.17 -2.03 -10.95
CA LEU A 191 10.55 -0.95 -11.88
C LEU A 191 11.07 -1.48 -13.22
N ASP A 192 11.36 -2.78 -13.29
CA ASP A 192 11.75 -3.56 -14.46
C ASP A 192 10.55 -4.06 -15.28
N ASP A 193 9.36 -4.16 -14.68
CA ASP A 193 8.13 -4.58 -15.35
C ASP A 193 7.65 -3.49 -16.34
N THR A 194 8.06 -3.61 -17.60
CA THR A 194 7.59 -2.81 -18.74
C THR A 194 6.14 -3.09 -19.13
N THR A 195 5.51 -4.10 -18.52
CA THR A 195 4.19 -4.63 -18.91
C THR A 195 2.98 -3.86 -18.38
N GLU A 196 3.14 -2.90 -17.47
CA GLU A 196 1.99 -2.17 -16.89
C GLU A 196 1.63 -0.85 -17.62
N VAL A 197 2.36 -0.44 -18.68
CA VAL A 197 2.04 0.79 -19.45
C VAL A 197 0.92 0.58 -20.49
N GLY A 198 0.38 -0.64 -20.64
CA GLY A 198 -0.52 -0.99 -21.75
C GLY A 198 -2.01 -1.22 -21.43
N ALA A 199 -2.43 -1.26 -20.16
CA ALA A 199 -3.79 -1.72 -19.83
C ALA A 199 -4.85 -0.60 -19.68
N ASP A 200 -4.45 0.62 -19.33
CA ASP A 200 -5.42 1.68 -18.98
C ASP A 200 -5.90 2.55 -20.16
N ASN A 201 -5.40 2.32 -21.38
CA ASN A 201 -5.73 3.16 -22.54
C ASN A 201 -6.79 2.59 -23.50
N ARG A 202 -7.53 1.53 -23.11
CA ARG A 202 -8.62 0.95 -23.94
C ARG A 202 -10.04 1.31 -23.51
N SER A 203 -10.24 2.17 -22.50
CA SER A 203 -11.60 2.55 -22.07
C SER A 203 -12.08 3.93 -22.54
N ALA A 204 -11.28 4.69 -23.31
CA ALA A 204 -11.61 6.09 -23.64
C ALA A 204 -11.97 6.38 -25.11
N ALA A 205 -12.07 5.38 -25.97
CA ALA A 205 -12.40 5.60 -27.38
C ALA A 205 -13.23 4.47 -27.96
N SER A 206 -14.56 4.52 -27.77
CA SER A 206 -15.54 4.16 -28.80
C SER A 206 -16.97 4.21 -28.26
N THR A 207 -17.52 5.39 -27.99
CA THR A 207 -18.97 5.59 -28.15
C THR A 207 -19.29 7.05 -28.45
N ALA A 208 -19.26 7.40 -29.73
CA ALA A 208 -19.95 8.58 -30.24
C ALA A 208 -20.61 8.21 -31.57
N LEU A 209 -21.88 7.80 -31.53
CA LEU A 209 -22.87 8.10 -32.56
C LEU A 209 -24.27 7.71 -32.05
N ALA A 210 -25.21 8.64 -32.22
CA ALA A 210 -26.48 8.76 -31.53
C ALA A 210 -27.66 8.03 -32.26
N PRO A 211 -28.92 8.42 -32.04
CA PRO A 211 -29.93 7.67 -31.31
C PRO A 211 -30.93 6.93 -32.22
N SER A 212 -31.56 5.84 -31.76
CA SER A 212 -32.88 5.43 -32.26
C SER A 212 -33.59 4.45 -31.32
N SER A 213 -34.91 4.54 -31.41
CA SER A 213 -36.03 4.04 -30.60
C SER A 213 -36.31 2.52 -30.56
N ALA A 214 -37.20 2.14 -29.63
CA ALA A 214 -37.97 0.89 -29.43
C ALA A 214 -37.40 -0.07 -28.35
N LEU A 215 -38.04 -0.19 -27.17
CA LEU A 215 -39.04 -1.21 -26.80
C LEU A 215 -38.44 -2.63 -26.96
N THR A 216 -38.28 -3.44 -25.91
CA THR A 216 -39.38 -4.00 -25.10
C THR A 216 -38.94 -4.48 -23.71
N ALA A 217 -39.90 -4.52 -22.80
CA ALA A 217 -39.86 -5.09 -21.47
C ALA A 217 -39.63 -6.62 -21.44
N SER A 218 -38.78 -7.07 -20.53
CA SER A 218 -38.64 -8.41 -19.89
C SER A 218 -37.29 -8.31 -19.17
N GLU A 219 -37.09 -8.41 -17.86
CA GLU A 219 -37.53 -9.42 -16.91
C GLU A 219 -37.56 -8.78 -15.51
N ALA A 220 -38.71 -8.26 -15.11
CA ALA A 220 -39.00 -7.92 -13.73
C ALA A 220 -39.91 -9.03 -13.18
N GLU A 221 -39.35 -10.18 -12.82
CA GLU A 221 -40.08 -11.24 -12.12
C GLU A 221 -39.10 -12.30 -11.59
N LEU A 222 -38.49 -12.04 -10.44
CA LEU A 222 -37.92 -13.07 -9.56
C LEU A 222 -37.73 -12.45 -8.18
N ILE A 223 -38.81 -12.43 -7.41
CA ILE A 223 -38.92 -12.64 -5.95
C ILE A 223 -40.35 -12.23 -5.59
N GLY A 224 -41.22 -13.23 -5.55
CA GLY A 224 -42.60 -13.05 -5.14
C GLY A 224 -43.34 -14.38 -5.24
N SER A 225 -43.18 -15.24 -4.25
CA SER A 225 -44.21 -16.18 -3.79
C SER A 225 -43.68 -17.02 -2.62
N GLY A 226 -44.34 -16.90 -1.47
CA GLY A 226 -44.07 -17.71 -0.29
C GLY A 226 -44.93 -17.30 0.91
N ASN A 227 -46.26 -17.29 0.68
CA ASN A 227 -47.40 -17.23 1.61
C ASN A 227 -47.37 -16.30 2.82
#